data_AF-A0A1H9XAZ8-F1
#
_entry.id   AF-A0A1H9XAZ8-F1
#
_cell.length_a   1.000
_cell.length_b   1.000
_cell.length_c   1.000
_cell.angle_alpha   90.00
_cell.angle_beta   90.00
_cell.angle_gamma   90.00
#
_symmetry.space_group_name_H-M   'P 1'
#
loop_
_entity.id
_entity.type
_entity.pdbx_description
1 polymer ?
#
loop_
_entity_poly.entity_id
_entity_poly.type
_entity_poly.pdbx_seq_one_letter_code
_entity_poly.pdbx_strand_id
1 'polypeptide(L)'
;MRPADANETAVCWRQILEHRTRPAGLVLTRQDVPVLDRGPGGLAPAEGAARGGYVLAGSESPDVILVATGSEVQIALDARELLAEDGVGARVVSMPCREWFAAQELSYQDEVLPPGVRARVSVEAAVAQGWRDIVGDAGRVVSLEHFGASADYRRLYEEFGITATAVAEAAHDCLRDAVTSVRPGGVQRSSAPTTGGTGDRPA
;
A
#
# COMPACT_ATOMS: atom_id res chain seq x y z
N MET A 1 -2.21 9.76 9.66
CA MET A 1 -1.82 10.09 8.28
C MET A 1 -0.37 9.70 8.05
N ARG A 2 -0.07 8.98 6.97
CA ARG A 2 1.27 8.56 6.57
C ARG A 2 1.51 8.93 5.09
N PRO A 3 1.86 10.20 4.81
CA PRO A 3 1.99 10.72 3.45
C PRO A 3 3.16 10.08 2.68
N ALA A 4 2.95 9.85 1.38
CA ALA A 4 3.89 9.21 0.48
C ALA A 4 5.13 10.06 0.14
N ASP A 5 4.93 11.37 0.03
CA ASP A 5 5.98 12.31 -0.36
C ASP A 5 5.74 13.72 0.23
N ALA A 6 6.58 14.67 -0.18
CA ALA A 6 6.50 16.06 0.27
C ALA A 6 5.15 16.73 -0.09
N ASN A 7 4.57 16.42 -1.24
CA ASN A 7 3.31 17.03 -1.68
C ASN A 7 2.11 16.49 -0.89
N GLU A 8 2.03 15.17 -0.66
CA GLU A 8 1.02 14.62 0.24
C GLU A 8 1.18 15.15 1.67
N THR A 9 2.42 15.34 2.12
CA THR A 9 2.71 15.91 3.44
C THR A 9 2.10 17.30 3.59
N ALA A 10 2.24 18.17 2.57
CA ALA A 10 1.63 19.49 2.57
C ALA A 10 0.10 19.45 2.61
N VAL A 11 -0.52 18.55 1.83
CA VAL A 11 -1.98 18.36 1.82
C VAL A 11 -2.48 17.86 3.18
N CYS A 12 -1.83 16.85 3.76
CA CYS A 12 -2.17 16.31 5.08
C CYS A 12 -2.09 17.40 6.14
N TRP A 13 -1.02 18.21 6.16
CA TRP A 13 -0.89 19.34 7.08
C TRP A 13 -2.01 20.36 6.94
N ARG A 14 -2.34 20.77 5.71
CA ARG A 14 -3.46 21.69 5.46
C ARG A 14 -4.77 21.13 6.01
N GLN A 15 -5.07 19.86 5.72
CA GLN A 15 -6.29 19.22 6.21
C GLN A 15 -6.35 19.13 7.73
N ILE A 16 -5.22 18.90 8.41
CA ILE A 16 -5.14 18.92 9.88
C ILE A 16 -5.52 20.31 10.42
N LEU A 17 -5.01 21.38 9.82
CA LEU A 17 -5.27 22.75 10.27
C LEU A 17 -6.73 23.20 10.05
N GLU A 18 -7.39 22.63 9.04
CA GLU A 18 -8.80 22.86 8.73
C GLU A 18 -9.74 22.13 9.72
N HIS A 19 -9.31 20.98 10.27
CA HIS A 19 -10.11 20.15 11.17
C HIS A 19 -9.75 20.37 12.65
N ARG A 20 -10.48 21.28 13.32
CA ARG A 20 -10.16 21.71 14.70
C ARG A 20 -10.83 20.91 15.83
N THR A 21 -11.66 19.93 15.50
CA THR A 21 -12.51 19.21 16.48
C THR A 21 -12.01 17.81 16.83
N ARG A 22 -10.89 17.37 16.27
CA ARG A 22 -10.35 16.02 16.46
C ARG A 22 -8.82 16.04 16.47
N PRO A 23 -8.16 15.13 17.21
CA PRO A 23 -6.72 14.98 17.13
C PRO A 23 -6.29 14.41 15.77
N ALA A 24 -5.02 14.63 15.43
CA ALA A 24 -4.39 14.14 14.22
C ALA A 24 -3.00 13.57 14.55
N GLY A 25 -2.71 12.39 14.01
CA GLY A 25 -1.36 11.81 14.02
C GLY A 25 -0.73 11.87 12.64
N LEU A 26 0.49 12.38 12.54
CA LEU A 26 1.28 12.42 11.32
C LEU A 26 2.52 11.54 11.47
N VAL A 27 2.66 10.55 10.58
CA VAL A 27 3.73 9.57 10.56
C VAL A 27 4.67 9.91 9.41
N LEU A 28 5.89 10.34 9.73
CA LEU A 28 6.86 10.85 8.76
C LEU A 28 8.09 9.93 8.73
N THR A 29 8.68 9.81 7.54
CA THR A 29 9.89 9.01 7.35
C THR A 29 11.10 9.71 7.95
N ARG A 30 12.13 8.92 8.31
CA ARG A 30 13.46 9.44 8.64
C ARG A 30 14.30 9.60 7.39
N GLN A 31 14.21 8.61 6.50
CA GLN A 31 14.91 8.53 5.22
C GLN A 31 14.21 9.37 4.15
N ASP A 32 14.98 9.74 3.13
CA ASP A 32 14.46 10.41 1.95
C ASP A 32 13.49 9.49 1.19
N VAL A 33 12.44 10.11 0.66
CA VAL A 33 11.47 9.50 -0.27
C VAL A 33 11.35 10.40 -1.50
N PRO A 34 11.09 9.85 -2.69
CA PRO A 34 11.00 10.62 -3.91
C PRO A 34 9.83 11.60 -3.85
N VAL A 35 9.99 12.76 -4.48
CA VAL A 35 8.86 13.62 -4.83
C VAL A 35 8.24 13.03 -6.09
N LEU A 36 6.99 12.58 -5.99
CA LEU A 36 6.32 11.88 -7.08
C LEU A 36 5.95 12.87 -8.20
N ASP A 37 6.29 12.53 -9.45
CA ASP A 37 6.01 13.37 -10.62
C ASP A 37 4.50 13.36 -10.95
N ARG A 38 3.90 14.54 -10.86
CA ARG A 38 2.47 14.80 -11.10
C ARG A 38 2.25 15.80 -12.23
N GLY A 39 3.22 15.94 -13.13
CA GLY A 39 3.10 16.74 -14.35
C GLY A 39 2.10 16.15 -15.37
N PRO A 40 1.96 16.77 -16.55
CA PRO A 40 1.09 16.26 -17.62
C PRO A 40 1.42 14.81 -18.00
N GLY A 41 0.45 13.90 -17.85
CA GLY A 41 0.65 12.47 -18.09
C GLY A 41 1.33 11.70 -16.95
N GLY A 42 1.64 12.37 -15.83
CA GLY A 42 2.21 11.78 -14.63
C GLY A 42 1.16 11.23 -13.66
N LEU A 43 1.54 11.12 -12.39
CA LEU A 43 0.72 10.57 -11.31
C LEU A 43 -0.39 11.54 -10.89
N ALA A 44 -1.44 11.00 -10.27
CA ALA A 44 -2.58 11.81 -9.84
C ALA A 44 -2.18 12.90 -8.81
N PRO A 45 -2.88 14.05 -8.79
CA PRO A 45 -2.60 15.15 -7.87
C PRO A 45 -2.59 14.72 -6.40
N ALA A 46 -1.67 15.29 -5.61
CA ALA A 46 -1.59 15.02 -4.17
C ALA A 46 -2.84 15.43 -3.39
N GLU A 47 -3.72 16.26 -3.98
CA GLU A 47 -5.02 16.65 -3.41
C GLU A 47 -5.88 15.44 -3.04
N GLY A 48 -5.71 14.30 -3.73
CA GLY A 48 -6.38 13.04 -3.39
C GLY A 48 -6.09 12.57 -1.96
N ALA A 49 -4.96 12.96 -1.36
CA ALA A 49 -4.62 12.63 0.04
C ALA A 49 -5.64 13.21 1.04
N ALA A 50 -6.34 14.31 0.70
CA ALA A 50 -7.40 14.88 1.54
C ALA A 50 -8.61 13.95 1.69
N ARG A 51 -8.79 13.01 0.75
CA ARG A 51 -9.83 11.97 0.81
C ARG A 51 -9.36 10.70 1.52
N GLY A 52 -8.14 10.70 2.05
CA GLY A 52 -7.56 9.58 2.81
C GLY A 52 -6.98 8.45 1.98
N GLY A 53 -7.58 8.15 0.84
CA GLY A 53 -7.06 7.19 -0.13
C GLY A 53 -7.58 7.47 -1.54
N TYR A 54 -6.71 7.37 -2.54
CA TYR A 54 -7.03 7.76 -3.91
C TYR A 54 -6.22 6.98 -4.94
N VAL A 55 -6.76 6.87 -6.16
CA VAL A 55 -6.03 6.27 -7.29
C VAL A 55 -4.88 7.17 -7.69
N LEU A 56 -3.65 6.72 -7.42
CA LEU A 56 -2.43 7.44 -7.77
C LEU A 56 -2.02 7.18 -9.23
N ALA A 57 -2.18 5.93 -9.68
CA ALA A 57 -1.85 5.49 -11.03
C ALA A 57 -2.65 4.25 -11.46
N GLY A 58 -2.76 4.02 -12.77
CA GLY A 58 -3.39 2.83 -13.34
C GLY A 58 -4.73 3.11 -14.02
N SER A 59 -5.40 2.05 -14.48
CA SER A 59 -6.64 2.13 -15.27
C SER A 59 -7.90 2.04 -14.41
N GLU A 60 -9.06 2.33 -15.03
CA GLU A 60 -10.39 2.13 -14.44
C GLU A 60 -10.74 0.65 -14.21
N SER A 61 -10.15 -0.25 -15.00
CA SER A 61 -10.36 -1.70 -14.95
C SER A 61 -9.03 -2.43 -14.73
N PRO A 62 -8.47 -2.40 -13.52
CA PRO A 62 -7.23 -3.11 -13.22
C PRO A 62 -7.48 -4.59 -12.95
N ASP A 63 -6.48 -5.42 -13.23
CA ASP A 63 -6.46 -6.83 -12.82
C ASP A 63 -6.20 -6.95 -11.31
N VAL A 64 -5.35 -6.07 -10.76
CA VAL A 64 -4.93 -6.04 -9.36
C VAL A 64 -4.79 -4.62 -8.83
N ILE A 65 -5.10 -4.42 -7.55
CA ILE A 65 -4.93 -3.13 -6.87
C ILE A 65 -3.81 -3.24 -5.82
N LEU A 66 -2.81 -2.37 -5.94
CA LEU A 66 -1.73 -2.20 -4.97
C LEU A 66 -2.07 -1.00 -4.09
N VAL A 67 -2.27 -1.23 -2.80
CA VAL A 67 -2.59 -0.19 -1.81
C VAL A 67 -1.37 0.03 -0.93
N ALA A 68 -0.81 1.23 -0.94
CA ALA A 68 0.39 1.55 -0.18
C ALA A 68 0.26 2.85 0.59
N THR A 69 1.12 3.03 1.59
CA THR A 69 1.20 4.25 2.40
C THR A 69 2.66 4.69 2.52
N GLY A 70 2.89 5.97 2.79
CA GLY A 70 4.23 6.46 3.11
C GLY A 70 5.33 6.06 2.12
N SER A 71 6.48 5.69 2.65
CA SER A 71 7.65 5.27 1.88
C SER A 71 7.45 4.05 1.00
N GLU A 72 6.38 3.27 1.18
CA GLU A 72 6.12 2.06 0.40
C GLU A 72 5.31 2.37 -0.88
N VAL A 73 4.81 3.60 -1.06
CA VAL A 73 4.12 4.00 -2.29
C VAL A 73 5.05 3.91 -3.51
N GLN A 74 6.32 4.30 -3.38
CA GLN A 74 7.31 4.12 -4.47
C GLN A 74 7.50 2.63 -4.81
N ILE A 75 7.48 1.75 -3.82
CA ILE A 75 7.64 0.31 -4.00
C ILE A 75 6.44 -0.27 -4.75
N ALA A 76 5.24 0.21 -4.47
CA ALA A 76 4.03 -0.16 -5.22
C ALA A 76 4.05 0.37 -6.67
N LEU A 77 4.64 1.54 -6.92
CA LEU A 77 4.84 2.06 -8.28
C LEU A 77 5.83 1.19 -9.06
N ASP A 78 6.98 0.86 -8.47
CA ASP A 78 7.97 -0.03 -9.06
C ASP A 78 7.38 -1.42 -9.34
N ALA A 79 6.59 -1.96 -8.40
CA ALA A 79 5.91 -3.25 -8.58
C ALA A 79 4.88 -3.21 -9.72
N ARG A 80 4.21 -2.08 -9.93
CA ARG A 80 3.31 -1.89 -11.07
C ARG A 80 4.07 -1.96 -12.40
N GLU A 81 5.30 -1.46 -12.46
CA GLU A 81 6.13 -1.56 -13.66
C GLU A 81 6.50 -3.02 -13.95
N LEU A 82 6.95 -3.76 -12.94
CA LEU A 82 7.23 -5.21 -13.06
C LEU A 82 6.00 -6.00 -13.52
N LEU A 83 4.83 -5.72 -12.95
CA LEU A 83 3.57 -6.38 -13.34
C LEU A 83 3.18 -6.05 -14.79
N ALA A 84 3.47 -4.83 -15.26
CA ALA A 84 3.19 -4.44 -16.64
C ALA A 84 4.07 -5.20 -17.64
N GLU A 85 5.30 -5.56 -17.28
CA GLU A 85 6.17 -6.43 -18.10
C GLU A 85 5.58 -7.83 -18.30
N ASP A 86 4.84 -8.32 -17.30
CA ASP A 86 4.09 -9.59 -17.34
C ASP A 86 2.70 -9.46 -17.99
N GLY A 87 2.33 -8.27 -18.48
CA GLY A 87 1.02 -8.00 -19.07
C GLY A 87 -0.12 -7.86 -18.06
N VAL A 88 0.18 -7.64 -16.78
CA VAL A 88 -0.80 -7.44 -15.70
C VAL A 88 -1.06 -5.94 -15.48
N GLY A 89 -2.32 -5.53 -15.64
CA GLY A 89 -2.76 -4.16 -15.39
C GLY A 89 -2.91 -3.86 -13.91
N ALA A 90 -1.89 -3.27 -13.28
CA ALA A 90 -1.95 -2.87 -11.87
C ALA A 90 -2.42 -1.42 -11.68
N ARG A 91 -3.33 -1.21 -10.72
CA ARG A 91 -3.69 0.10 -10.15
C ARG A 91 -2.93 0.33 -8.87
N VAL A 92 -2.35 1.51 -8.69
CA VAL A 92 -1.74 1.94 -7.43
C VAL A 92 -2.65 2.93 -6.72
N VAL A 93 -2.96 2.65 -5.47
CA VAL A 93 -3.73 3.51 -4.55
C VAL A 93 -2.79 3.98 -3.46
N SER A 94 -2.63 5.29 -3.33
CA SER A 94 -2.00 5.89 -2.15
C SER A 94 -3.06 6.07 -1.07
N MET A 95 -2.82 5.54 0.13
CA MET A 95 -3.78 5.57 1.24
C MET A 95 -3.20 6.17 2.52
N PRO A 96 -2.86 7.48 2.54
CA PRO A 96 -2.25 8.10 3.69
C PRO A 96 -3.12 8.09 4.95
N CYS A 97 -4.45 7.99 4.87
CA CYS A 97 -5.33 7.93 6.04
C CYS A 97 -6.57 7.05 5.80
N ARG A 98 -6.57 5.86 6.41
CA ARG A 98 -7.67 4.90 6.29
C ARG A 98 -8.98 5.43 6.88
N GLU A 99 -8.91 6.18 7.97
CA GLU A 99 -10.09 6.77 8.62
C GLU A 99 -10.77 7.81 7.74
N TRP A 100 -9.98 8.63 7.02
CA TRP A 100 -10.54 9.62 6.10
C TRP A 100 -11.14 8.94 4.87
N PHE A 101 -10.51 7.87 4.38
CA PHE A 101 -11.03 7.07 3.28
C PHE A 101 -12.34 6.35 3.65
N ALA A 102 -12.38 5.72 4.81
CA ALA A 102 -13.58 5.04 5.33
C ALA A 102 -14.76 6.00 5.59
N ALA A 103 -14.48 7.29 5.81
CA ALA A 103 -15.49 8.34 5.97
C ALA A 103 -16.03 8.89 4.64
N GLN A 104 -15.47 8.49 3.50
CA GLN A 104 -15.98 8.89 2.18
C GLN A 104 -17.28 8.16 1.85
N GLU A 105 -18.08 8.75 0.96
CA GLU A 105 -19.26 8.09 0.39
C GLU A 105 -18.88 6.74 -0.27
N LEU A 106 -19.76 5.75 -0.17
CA LEU A 106 -19.51 4.40 -0.70
C LEU A 106 -19.16 4.42 -2.20
N SER A 107 -19.78 5.30 -2.98
CA SER A 107 -19.47 5.45 -4.40
C SER A 107 -18.01 5.82 -4.66
N TYR A 108 -17.40 6.62 -3.80
CA TYR A 108 -15.99 6.98 -3.91
C TYR A 108 -15.08 5.83 -3.44
N GLN A 109 -15.49 5.12 -2.38
CA GLN A 109 -14.76 3.93 -1.94
C GLN A 109 -14.74 2.86 -3.04
N ASP A 110 -15.86 2.65 -3.73
CA ASP A 110 -15.98 1.72 -4.86
C ASP A 110 -15.25 2.21 -6.11
N GLU A 111 -15.17 3.52 -6.34
CA GLU A 111 -14.34 4.10 -7.42
C GLU A 111 -12.86 3.76 -7.21
N VAL A 112 -12.35 3.93 -5.99
CA VAL A 112 -10.93 3.69 -5.65
C VAL A 112 -10.62 2.20 -5.53
N LEU A 113 -11.49 1.44 -4.86
CA LEU A 113 -11.38 0.00 -4.61
C LEU A 113 -12.60 -0.78 -5.15
N PRO A 114 -12.75 -0.91 -6.49
CA PRO A 114 -13.88 -1.60 -7.09
C PRO A 114 -14.13 -2.99 -6.47
N PRO A 115 -15.35 -3.27 -5.97
CA PRO A 115 -15.66 -4.54 -5.32
C PRO A 115 -15.43 -5.77 -6.20
N GLY A 116 -15.57 -5.61 -7.53
CA GLY A 116 -15.31 -6.68 -8.50
C GLY A 116 -13.83 -7.08 -8.61
N VAL A 117 -12.89 -6.19 -8.23
CA VAL A 117 -11.45 -6.46 -8.25
C VAL A 117 -11.04 -7.00 -6.88
N ARG A 118 -11.11 -8.33 -6.75
CA ARG A 118 -10.75 -9.06 -5.51
C ARG A 118 -9.24 -9.16 -5.28
N ALA A 119 -8.43 -9.11 -6.35
CA ALA A 119 -6.99 -9.19 -6.23
C ALA A 119 -6.46 -7.84 -5.71
N ARG A 120 -5.97 -7.83 -4.47
CA ARG A 120 -5.50 -6.62 -3.79
C ARG A 120 -4.29 -6.92 -2.93
N VAL A 121 -3.26 -6.09 -3.02
CA VAL A 121 -2.05 -6.20 -2.20
C VAL A 121 -1.92 -4.92 -1.38
N SER A 122 -1.79 -5.02 -0.05
CA SER A 122 -1.34 -3.88 0.76
C SER A 122 0.16 -3.92 1.00
N VAL A 123 0.83 -2.77 0.97
CA VAL A 123 2.28 -2.64 1.17
C VAL A 123 2.56 -1.57 2.21
N GLU A 124 3.06 -1.98 3.37
CA GLU A 124 3.40 -1.07 4.47
C GLU A 124 4.47 -1.68 5.35
N ALA A 125 5.52 -0.93 5.70
CA ALA A 125 6.54 -1.34 6.67
C ALA A 125 6.01 -1.25 8.12
N ALA A 126 4.95 -2.00 8.40
CA ALA A 126 4.27 -2.16 9.68
C ALA A 126 3.59 -3.54 9.74
N VAL A 127 2.94 -3.88 10.85
CA VAL A 127 2.19 -5.14 10.99
C VAL A 127 0.99 -5.19 10.04
N ALA A 128 0.62 -6.38 9.57
CA ALA A 128 -0.53 -6.59 8.69
C ALA A 128 -1.89 -6.25 9.32
N GLN A 129 -1.95 -6.14 10.65
CA GLN A 129 -3.19 -5.94 11.37
C GLN A 129 -3.92 -4.68 10.86
N GLY A 130 -5.20 -4.87 10.52
CA GLY A 130 -6.05 -3.81 9.98
C GLY A 130 -6.17 -3.82 8.45
N TRP A 131 -5.22 -4.38 7.70
CA TRP A 131 -5.26 -4.36 6.23
C TRP A 131 -6.26 -5.34 5.61
N ARG A 132 -6.70 -6.37 6.36
CA ARG A 132 -7.64 -7.39 5.85
C ARG A 132 -8.96 -6.83 5.34
N ASP A 133 -9.51 -5.80 5.98
CA ASP A 133 -10.77 -5.20 5.54
C ASP A 133 -10.63 -4.44 4.21
N ILE A 134 -9.39 -4.13 3.79
CA ILE A 134 -9.09 -3.49 2.51
C ILE A 134 -8.78 -4.54 1.43
N VAL A 135 -7.91 -5.51 1.75
CA VAL A 135 -7.41 -6.47 0.75
C VAL A 135 -8.35 -7.68 0.55
N GLY A 136 -9.23 -7.95 1.50
CA GLY A 136 -10.20 -9.04 1.40
C GLY A 136 -9.59 -10.43 1.52
N ASP A 137 -10.30 -11.42 0.97
CA ASP A 137 -10.04 -12.84 1.16
C ASP A 137 -9.04 -13.44 0.16
N ALA A 138 -8.99 -12.87 -1.05
CA ALA A 138 -7.99 -13.19 -2.08
C ALA A 138 -6.71 -12.35 -1.93
N GLY A 139 -6.74 -11.31 -1.09
CA GLY A 139 -5.67 -10.35 -0.97
C GLY A 139 -4.39 -10.88 -0.32
N ARG A 140 -3.32 -10.08 -0.42
CA ARG A 140 -2.05 -10.28 0.26
C ARG A 140 -1.64 -9.00 0.99
N VAL A 141 -0.86 -9.15 2.05
CA VAL A 141 -0.32 -8.05 2.83
C VAL A 141 1.19 -8.23 2.90
N VAL A 142 1.93 -7.29 2.30
CA VAL A 142 3.38 -7.17 2.42
C VAL A 142 3.65 -6.27 3.63
N SER A 143 4.10 -6.89 4.72
CA SER A 143 4.17 -6.32 6.07
C SER A 143 5.35 -6.86 6.87
N LEU A 144 5.57 -6.30 8.05
CA LEU A 144 6.58 -6.75 9.02
C LEU A 144 5.89 -7.32 10.27
N GLU A 145 5.96 -8.64 10.46
CA GLU A 145 5.25 -9.34 11.55
C GLU A 145 6.10 -9.62 12.80
N HIS A 146 7.33 -9.13 12.82
CA HIS A 146 8.25 -9.25 13.95
C HIS A 146 8.99 -7.92 14.21
N PHE A 147 9.82 -7.87 15.25
CA PHE A 147 10.63 -6.69 15.52
C PHE A 147 11.66 -6.45 14.41
N GLY A 148 12.05 -5.19 14.23
CA GLY A 148 13.13 -4.83 13.31
C GLY A 148 14.50 -5.30 13.81
N ALA A 149 15.51 -5.08 12.98
CA ALA A 149 16.91 -5.38 13.26
C ALA A 149 17.79 -4.14 13.10
N SER A 150 19.02 -4.20 13.60
CA SER A 150 19.99 -3.12 13.49
C SER A 150 20.80 -3.23 12.20
N ALA A 151 20.36 -2.56 11.13
CA ALA A 151 21.10 -2.42 9.88
C ALA A 151 20.65 -1.17 9.10
N ASP A 152 21.29 -0.92 7.95
CA ASP A 152 20.81 0.07 6.98
C ASP A 152 19.40 -0.29 6.48
N TYR A 153 18.55 0.71 6.26
CA TYR A 153 17.14 0.48 5.95
C TYR A 153 16.94 -0.28 4.63
N ARG A 154 17.80 -0.09 3.62
CA ARG A 154 17.66 -0.80 2.34
C ARG A 154 17.89 -2.28 2.51
N ARG A 155 18.93 -2.65 3.27
CA ARG A 155 19.20 -4.04 3.63
C ARG A 155 18.03 -4.65 4.41
N LEU A 156 17.45 -3.90 5.35
CA LEU A 156 16.29 -4.38 6.09
C LEU A 156 15.08 -4.63 5.18
N TYR A 157 14.82 -3.73 4.22
CA TYR A 157 13.72 -3.90 3.26
C TYR A 157 13.91 -5.14 2.38
N GLU A 158 15.12 -5.39 1.91
CA GLU A 158 15.47 -6.60 1.16
C GLU A 158 15.25 -7.86 2.00
N GLU A 159 15.82 -7.92 3.21
CA GLU A 159 15.75 -9.09 4.10
C GLU A 159 14.33 -9.35 4.64
N PHE A 160 13.52 -8.30 4.80
CA PHE A 160 12.14 -8.41 5.26
C PHE A 160 11.13 -8.56 4.12
N GLY A 161 11.58 -8.61 2.86
CA GLY A 161 10.70 -8.80 1.71
C GLY A 161 9.76 -7.62 1.44
N ILE A 162 10.16 -6.40 1.82
CA ILE A 162 9.44 -5.16 1.50
C ILE A 162 10.05 -4.59 0.23
N THR A 163 9.84 -5.29 -0.89
CA THR A 163 10.45 -5.00 -2.19
C THR A 163 9.43 -5.04 -3.31
N ALA A 164 9.73 -4.38 -4.44
CA ALA A 164 8.85 -4.35 -5.60
C ALA A 164 8.56 -5.77 -6.13
N THR A 165 9.59 -6.63 -6.15
CA THR A 165 9.47 -8.04 -6.53
C THR A 165 8.51 -8.80 -5.62
N ALA A 166 8.64 -8.67 -4.29
CA ALA A 166 7.74 -9.34 -3.36
C ALA A 166 6.28 -8.87 -3.51
N VAL A 167 6.08 -7.57 -3.82
CA VAL A 167 4.74 -7.02 -4.12
C VAL A 167 4.18 -7.59 -5.43
N ALA A 168 5.00 -7.71 -6.48
CA ALA A 168 4.58 -8.31 -7.75
C ALA A 168 4.24 -9.81 -7.60
N GLU A 169 5.06 -10.58 -6.87
CA GLU A 169 4.76 -11.97 -6.53
C GLU A 169 3.46 -12.11 -5.75
N ALA A 170 3.25 -11.24 -4.74
CA ALA A 170 2.01 -11.19 -3.97
C ALA A 170 0.79 -10.85 -4.85
N ALA A 171 0.96 -10.00 -5.86
CA ALA A 171 -0.10 -9.67 -6.81
C ALA A 171 -0.46 -10.86 -7.71
N HIS A 172 0.52 -11.59 -8.24
CA HIS A 172 0.30 -12.83 -8.99
C HIS A 172 -0.43 -13.89 -8.16
N ASP A 173 -0.05 -14.02 -6.89
CA ASP A 173 -0.76 -14.83 -5.89
C ASP A 173 -2.22 -14.43 -5.74
N CYS A 174 -2.50 -13.13 -5.58
CA CYS A 174 -3.86 -12.61 -5.47
C CYS A 174 -4.71 -12.94 -6.70
N LEU A 175 -4.14 -12.81 -7.90
CA LEU A 175 -4.83 -13.08 -9.15
C LEU A 175 -5.23 -14.55 -9.27
N ARG A 176 -4.34 -15.47 -8.87
CA ARG A 176 -4.65 -16.90 -8.83
C ARG A 176 -5.77 -17.22 -7.85
N ASP A 177 -5.79 -16.59 -6.69
CA ASP A 177 -6.78 -16.87 -5.65
C ASP A 177 -8.12 -16.17 -5.90
N ALA A 178 -8.12 -15.04 -6.59
CA ALA A 178 -9.32 -14.28 -6.93
C ALA A 178 -10.30 -15.05 -7.83
N VAL A 179 -9.83 -16.07 -8.55
CA VAL A 179 -10.67 -16.97 -9.36
C VAL A 179 -11.10 -18.24 -8.61
N THR A 180 -10.66 -18.44 -7.37
CA THR A 180 -11.00 -19.61 -6.55
C THR A 180 -12.18 -19.35 -5.60
N SER A 181 -12.72 -20.44 -5.04
CA SER A 181 -13.80 -20.38 -4.05
C SER A 181 -13.35 -19.70 -2.75
N VAL A 182 -14.18 -18.77 -2.28
CA VAL A 182 -14.00 -18.06 -1.00
C VAL A 182 -13.91 -19.06 0.15
N ARG A 183 -12.86 -18.94 0.97
CA ARG A 183 -12.72 -19.69 2.23
C ARG A 183 -12.72 -18.72 3.41
N PRO A 184 -13.41 -19.03 4.52
CA PRO A 184 -13.26 -18.25 5.75
C PRO A 184 -11.78 -18.16 6.15
N GLY A 185 -11.26 -16.95 6.27
CA GLY A 185 -9.83 -16.71 6.56
C GLY A 185 -8.92 -16.55 5.33
N GLY A 186 -9.45 -16.67 4.10
CA GLY A 186 -8.70 -16.51 2.86
C GLY A 186 -7.76 -17.69 2.56
N VAL A 187 -6.90 -17.52 1.55
CA VAL A 187 -5.89 -18.54 1.15
C VAL A 187 -4.61 -18.42 1.97
N GLN A 188 -4.35 -17.26 2.57
CA GLN A 188 -3.22 -17.10 3.48
C GLN A 188 -3.44 -17.91 4.76
N ARG A 189 -2.46 -18.74 5.12
CA ARG A 189 -2.23 -19.06 6.54
C ARG A 189 -1.96 -17.71 7.21
N SER A 190 -2.90 -17.23 8.01
CA SER A 190 -2.68 -16.06 8.86
C SER A 190 -1.30 -16.21 9.51
N SER A 191 -0.42 -15.24 9.27
CA SER A 191 0.92 -15.18 9.87
C SER A 191 1.83 -16.39 9.60
N ALA A 192 2.11 -16.74 8.35
CA ALA A 192 3.45 -17.29 8.11
C ALA A 192 4.42 -16.12 8.42
N PRO A 193 5.22 -16.19 9.50
CA PRO A 193 6.20 -15.15 9.75
C PRO A 193 7.08 -15.06 8.50
N THR A 194 7.52 -13.86 8.12
CA THR A 194 8.81 -13.77 7.45
C THR A 194 9.77 -14.60 8.29
N THR A 195 10.18 -15.76 7.78
CA THR A 195 11.14 -16.61 8.51
C THR A 195 12.38 -15.78 8.65
N GLY A 196 12.68 -15.34 9.89
CA GLY A 196 13.62 -14.26 10.21
C GLY A 196 14.77 -14.16 9.22
N GLY A 197 14.83 -13.01 8.53
CA GLY A 197 15.96 -12.65 7.68
C GLY A 197 17.25 -12.58 8.50
N THR A 198 18.40 -12.54 7.83
CA THR A 198 19.71 -12.60 8.48
C THR A 198 19.99 -11.46 9.47
N GLY A 199 19.14 -10.43 9.51
CA GLY A 199 19.21 -9.31 10.45
C GLY A 199 19.11 -9.69 11.93
N ASP A 200 18.50 -10.83 12.27
CA ASP A 200 18.37 -11.29 13.66
C ASP A 200 19.56 -12.15 14.14
N ARG A 201 20.55 -12.41 13.27
CA ARG A 201 21.72 -13.21 13.64
C ARG A 201 22.84 -12.30 14.15
N PRO A 202 23.39 -12.52 15.36
CA PRO A 202 24.57 -11.80 15.80
C PRO A 202 25.73 -12.02 14.81
N ALA A 203 26.50 -10.96 14.58
CA ALA A 203 27.65 -10.92 13.68
C ALA A 203 28.73 -11.97 14.05
#